data_AF-A0A2L2ZAT0-F1
#
_entry.id   AF-A0A2L2ZAT0-F1
#
_cell.length_a   1.000
_cell.length_b   1.000
_cell.length_c   1.000
_cell.angle_alpha   90.00
_cell.angle_beta   90.00
_cell.angle_gamma   90.00
#
_symmetry.space_group_name_H-M   'P 1'
#
loop_
_entity.id
_entity.type
_entity.pdbx_description
1 polymer ?
#
loop_
_entity_poly.entity_id
_entity_poly.type
_entity_poly.pdbx_seq_one_letter_code
_entity_poly.pdbx_strand_id
1 'polypeptide(L)' 'KYGFDGLDLDWEYPANRGWKPDDKENFVALKRELKAAFASHGYLLTAAVSAGV' A
#
# COMPACT_ATOMS: atom_id res chain seq x y z
N LYS A 1 -11.61 14.11 -12.57
CA LYS A 1 -10.40 13.77 -11.78
C LYS A 1 -10.40 14.66 -10.54
N TYR A 2 -10.09 14.13 -9.34
CA TYR A 2 -10.43 14.77 -8.05
C TYR A 2 -9.33 15.65 -7.42
N GLY A 3 -8.20 15.86 -8.10
CA GLY A 3 -7.13 16.75 -7.60
C GLY A 3 -6.28 16.18 -6.45
N PHE A 4 -6.18 14.85 -6.33
CA PHE A 4 -5.29 14.22 -5.35
C PHE A 4 -3.84 14.19 -5.82
N ASP A 5 -2.92 14.31 -4.87
CA ASP A 5 -1.48 14.22 -5.07
C ASP A 5 -0.92 12.80 -4.89
N GLY A 6 -1.74 11.84 -4.46
CA GLY A 6 -1.28 10.48 -4.19
C GLY A 6 -2.33 9.56 -3.58
N LEU A 7 -1.83 8.44 -3.05
CA LEU A 7 -2.61 7.41 -2.36
C LEU A 7 -1.96 7.08 -1.02
N ASP A 8 -2.77 7.03 0.03
CA ASP A 8 -2.41 6.43 1.31
C ASP A 8 -3.03 5.04 1.39
N LEU A 9 -2.22 4.01 1.67
CA LEU A 9 -2.66 2.63 1.71
C LEU A 9 -2.90 2.18 3.16
N ASP A 10 -4.17 2.05 3.53
CA ASP A 10 -4.61 1.71 4.89
C ASP A 10 -5.22 0.29 4.93
N TRP A 11 -4.36 -0.73 4.74
CA TRP A 11 -4.76 -2.13 4.91
C TRP A 11 -4.36 -2.59 6.32
N GLU A 12 -5.36 -2.88 7.16
CA GLU A 12 -5.17 -3.41 8.50
C GLU A 12 -5.43 -4.93 8.62
N TYR A 13 -4.45 -5.79 8.83
CA TYR A 13 -3.07 -5.66 8.39
C TYR A 13 -2.78 -6.87 7.50
N PRO A 14 -1.88 -6.78 6.51
CA PRO A 14 -1.50 -7.93 5.69
C PRO A 14 -1.09 -9.13 6.58
N ALA A 15 -1.66 -10.30 6.29
CA ALA A 15 -1.50 -11.54 7.06
C ALA A 15 -1.97 -11.50 8.53
N ASN A 16 -2.83 -10.57 8.90
CA ASN A 16 -3.49 -10.51 10.22
C ASN A 16 -5.02 -10.59 10.06
N ARG A 17 -5.82 -10.61 11.14
CA ARG A 17 -7.30 -10.53 11.08
C ARG A 17 -7.97 -11.58 10.16
N GLY A 18 -7.39 -12.77 10.03
CA GLY A 18 -7.92 -13.84 9.16
C GLY A 18 -7.47 -13.77 7.70
N TRP A 19 -6.60 -12.83 7.35
CA TRP A 19 -5.91 -12.73 6.06
C TRP A 19 -4.88 -13.85 5.87
N LYS A 20 -4.43 -14.07 4.63
CA LYS A 20 -3.54 -15.17 4.27
C LYS A 20 -2.08 -14.83 4.61
N PRO A 21 -1.22 -15.82 4.93
CA PRO A 21 0.21 -15.57 5.13
C PRO A 21 0.87 -14.84 3.96
N ASP A 22 0.51 -15.22 2.73
CA ASP A 22 1.02 -14.66 1.47
C ASP A 22 0.70 -13.16 1.29
N ASP A 23 -0.21 -12.59 2.09
CA ASP A 23 -0.54 -11.17 2.01
C ASP A 23 0.65 -10.28 2.38
N LYS A 24 1.65 -10.79 3.11
CA LYS A 24 2.92 -10.07 3.35
C LYS A 24 3.66 -9.82 2.04
N GLU A 25 3.88 -10.86 1.25
CA GLU A 25 4.57 -10.79 -0.03
C GLU A 25 3.74 -10.01 -1.06
N ASN A 26 2.43 -10.25 -1.09
CA ASN A 26 1.51 -9.55 -1.98
C ASN A 26 1.44 -8.05 -1.68
N PHE A 27 1.49 -7.65 -0.41
CA PHE A 27 1.55 -6.24 -0.02
C PHE A 27 2.85 -5.55 -0.51
N VAL A 28 3.97 -6.27 -0.52
CA VAL A 28 5.23 -5.76 -1.10
C VAL A 28 5.12 -5.62 -2.62
N ALA A 29 4.55 -6.63 -3.30
CA ALA A 29 4.33 -6.59 -4.75
C ALA A 29 3.43 -5.40 -5.14
N LEU A 30 2.29 -5.25 -4.46
CA LEU A 30 1.34 -4.15 -4.66
C LEU A 30 2.00 -2.77 -4.55
N LYS A 31 2.80 -2.54 -3.49
CA LYS A 31 3.49 -1.25 -3.32
C LYS A 31 4.52 -0.98 -4.42
N ARG A 32 5.21 -2.01 -4.93
CA ARG A 32 6.16 -1.87 -6.05
C ARG A 32 5.44 -1.49 -7.34
N GLU A 33 4.33 -2.16 -7.63
CA GLU A 33 3.51 -1.89 -8.82
C GLU A 33 2.89 -0.48 -8.77
N LEU A 34 2.33 -0.09 -7.63
CA LEU A 34 1.81 1.27 -7.43
C LEU A 34 2.90 2.33 -7.57
N LYS A 35 4.08 2.11 -6.98
CA LYS A 35 5.19 3.06 -7.11
C LYS A 35 5.64 3.22 -8.56
N ALA A 36 5.70 2.13 -9.33
CA ALA A 36 6.03 2.17 -10.75
C ALA A 36 4.96 2.93 -11.56
N ALA A 37 3.68 2.66 -11.31
CA ALA A 37 2.57 3.35 -11.98
C ALA A 37 2.51 4.85 -11.64
N PHE A 38 2.92 5.22 -10.43
CA PHE A 38 2.87 6.61 -9.94
C PHE A 38 4.06 7.44 -10.41
N ALA A 39 5.16 6.81 -10.85
CA ALA A 39 6.40 7.49 -11.20
C ALA A 39 6.21 8.56 -12.30
N SER A 40 5.45 8.26 -13.37
CA SER A 40 5.19 9.21 -14.46
C SER A 40 4.26 10.36 -14.06
N HIS A 41 3.52 10.19 -12.97
CA HIS A 41 2.55 11.17 -12.47
C HIS A 41 3.12 12.04 -11.35
N GLY A 42 4.27 11.68 -10.77
CA GLY A 42 4.82 12.34 -9.60
C GLY A 42 3.97 12.15 -8.32
N TYR A 43 3.09 11.14 -8.30
CA TYR A 43 2.19 10.93 -7.17
C TYR A 43 2.91 10.36 -5.94
N LEU A 44 2.44 10.80 -4.78
CA LEU A 44 2.82 10.28 -3.47
C LEU A 44 2.23 8.88 -3.24
N LEU A 45 3.00 8.02 -2.58
CA LEU A 45 2.55 6.73 -2.09
C LEU A 45 2.97 6.60 -0.64
N THR A 46 1.99 6.57 0.26
CA THR A 46 2.17 6.39 1.71
C THR A 46 1.37 5.18 2.20
N ALA A 47 1.58 4.78 3.46
CA ALA A 47 0.79 3.73 4.09
C ALA A 47 0.69 3.97 5.59
N ALA A 48 -0.51 3.79 6.14
CA ALA A 48 -0.69 3.60 7.57
C ALA A 48 -0.22 2.19 7.97
N VAL A 49 0.58 2.09 9.03
CA VAL A 49 1.16 0.82 9.50
C VAL A 49 0.87 0.64 10.99
N SER A 50 0.84 -0.62 11.45
CA SER A 50 0.63 -0.94 12.86
C SER A 50 1.69 -0.27 13.75
N ALA A 51 1.28 0.18 14.94
CA ALA A 51 2.18 0.70 15.98
C ALA A 51 3.13 -0.37 16.58
N GLY A 52 2.97 -1.64 16.19
CA GLY A 52 3.65 -2.78 16.78
C GLY A 52 2.85 -3.36 17.95
N VAL A 53 2.70 -4.68 17.95
CA VAL A 53 2.28 -5.51 19.10
C VAL A 53 3.35 -6.56 19.36
#